data_AF-A0A517TPB5-F1
#
_entry.id   AF-A0A517TPB5-F1
#
_cell.length_a   1.000
_cell.length_b   1.000
_cell.length_c   1.000
_cell.angle_alpha   90.00
_cell.angle_beta   90.00
_cell.angle_gamma   90.00
#
_symmetry.space_group_name_H-M   'P 1'
#
loop_
_entity.id
_entity.type
_entity.pdbx_description
1 polymer ?
#
loop_
_entity_poly.entity_id
_entity_poly.type
_entity_poly.pdbx_seq_one_letter_code
_entity_poly.pdbx_strand_id
1 'polypeptide(L)'
;MNANHADGNGSEKRESLWEKFTKALLVAIFLPLLLILLPIVLLIGLLQFIWGVLLVTAIRICWAPHRKDTLVVYSNSPHWQHYFESVAIPSIGERCFVINWSERKSWPTVDLRVIGFRWFSRGYEFNPIVIVFKPFRWPRRFRFYKAMRDAKHNNYTTVRKVAADLSACLEQEVPPPLVHPQESA
;
A
#
# COMPACT_ATOMS: atom_id res chain seq x y z
N MET A 1 26.09 -3.33 -75.20
CA MET A 1 25.56 -4.60 -74.65
C MET A 1 25.05 -4.30 -73.26
N ASN A 2 23.73 -4.14 -73.16
CA ASN A 2 23.01 -3.83 -71.93
C ASN A 2 22.61 -5.14 -71.24
N ALA A 3 22.86 -5.25 -69.94
CA ALA A 3 22.23 -6.26 -69.11
C ALA A 3 22.03 -5.72 -67.70
N ASN A 4 20.87 -6.08 -67.15
CA ASN A 4 20.53 -6.14 -65.73
C ASN A 4 20.01 -4.85 -65.08
N HIS A 5 18.73 -4.57 -65.34
CA HIS A 5 17.94 -3.71 -64.47
C HIS A 5 16.54 -4.32 -64.26
N ALA A 6 16.45 -5.30 -63.36
CA ALA A 6 15.20 -5.76 -62.76
C ALA A 6 15.54 -6.49 -61.46
N ASP A 7 14.70 -6.30 -60.44
CA ASP A 7 14.56 -7.08 -59.18
C ASP A 7 14.74 -6.33 -57.85
N GLY A 8 14.14 -5.14 -57.73
CA GLY A 8 14.02 -4.41 -56.45
C GLY A 8 12.64 -4.40 -55.77
N ASN A 9 11.55 -4.80 -56.45
CA ASN A 9 10.18 -4.48 -56.02
C ASN A 9 9.43 -5.64 -55.30
N GLY A 10 10.05 -6.81 -55.17
CA GLY A 10 9.40 -8.01 -54.63
C GLY A 10 9.48 -8.17 -53.11
N SER A 11 10.52 -7.61 -52.47
CA SER A 11 10.76 -7.72 -51.02
C SER A 11 9.87 -6.78 -50.21
N GLU A 12 9.73 -5.51 -50.61
CA GLU A 12 8.93 -4.51 -49.88
C GLU A 12 7.44 -4.90 -49.76
N LYS A 13 6.84 -5.48 -50.81
CA LYS A 13 5.45 -5.96 -50.76
C LYS A 13 5.26 -7.15 -49.83
N ARG A 14 6.25 -8.03 -49.69
CA ARG A 14 6.18 -9.22 -48.81
C ARG A 14 6.24 -8.81 -47.34
N GLU A 15 7.09 -7.86 -46.98
CA GLU A 15 7.20 -7.37 -45.59
C GLU A 15 5.89 -6.73 -45.11
N SER A 16 5.24 -5.92 -45.97
CA SER A 16 3.95 -5.29 -45.63
C SER A 16 2.81 -6.29 -45.37
N LEU A 17 2.77 -7.41 -46.11
CA LEU A 17 1.74 -8.44 -45.93
C LEU A 17 1.98 -9.26 -44.66
N TRP A 18 3.23 -9.61 -44.36
CA TRP A 18 3.59 -10.32 -43.13
C TRP A 18 3.28 -9.51 -41.88
N GLU A 19 3.53 -8.20 -41.89
CA GLU A 19 3.12 -7.32 -40.79
C GLU A 19 1.61 -7.29 -40.56
N LYS A 20 0.82 -7.18 -41.63
CA LYS A 20 -0.65 -7.14 -41.52
C LYS A 20 -1.18 -8.47 -40.99
N PHE A 21 -0.63 -9.59 -41.48
CA PHE A 21 -1.02 -10.92 -41.02
C PHE A 21 -0.65 -11.16 -39.55
N THR A 22 0.57 -10.80 -39.13
CA THR A 22 1.00 -10.94 -37.73
C THR A 22 0.16 -10.09 -36.79
N LYS A 23 -0.12 -8.83 -37.15
CA LYS A 23 -1.03 -7.95 -36.39
C LYS A 23 -2.44 -8.55 -36.29
N ALA A 24 -3.00 -9.04 -37.40
CA ALA A 24 -4.32 -9.68 -37.41
C ALA A 24 -4.36 -10.95 -36.55
N LEU A 25 -3.32 -11.78 -36.62
CA LEU A 25 -3.19 -12.99 -35.80
C LEU A 25 -3.10 -12.66 -34.32
N LEU A 26 -2.29 -11.66 -33.93
CA LEU A 26 -2.21 -11.19 -32.55
C LEU A 26 -3.59 -10.70 -32.06
N VAL A 27 -4.29 -9.88 -32.85
CA VAL A 27 -5.64 -9.43 -32.50
C VAL A 27 -6.61 -10.61 -32.34
N ALA A 28 -6.58 -11.57 -33.26
CA ALA A 28 -7.44 -12.74 -33.22
C ALA A 28 -7.20 -13.63 -31.98
N ILE A 29 -5.99 -13.62 -31.41
CA ILE A 29 -5.64 -14.36 -30.19
C ILE A 29 -5.93 -13.53 -28.93
N PHE A 30 -5.51 -12.27 -28.89
CA PHE A 30 -5.62 -11.43 -27.70
C PHE A 30 -7.05 -10.95 -27.43
N LEU A 31 -7.86 -10.72 -28.47
CA LEU A 31 -9.23 -10.26 -28.31
C LEU A 31 -10.13 -11.26 -27.54
N PRO A 32 -10.22 -12.55 -27.90
CA PRO A 32 -11.00 -13.52 -27.13
C PRO A 32 -10.41 -13.75 -25.74
N LEU A 33 -9.08 -13.75 -25.60
CA LEU A 33 -8.43 -13.84 -24.29
C LEU A 33 -8.84 -12.67 -23.39
N LEU A 34 -8.84 -11.44 -23.91
CA LEU A 34 -9.29 -10.26 -23.18
C LEU A 34 -10.78 -10.35 -22.82
N LEU A 35 -11.63 -10.79 -23.75
CA LEU A 35 -13.06 -10.97 -23.50
C LEU A 35 -13.36 -11.99 -22.40
N ILE A 36 -12.53 -13.02 -22.25
CA ILE A 36 -12.65 -14.03 -21.19
C ILE A 36 -12.03 -13.53 -19.87
N LEU A 37 -10.84 -12.91 -19.93
CA LEU A 37 -10.13 -12.46 -18.72
C LEU A 37 -10.77 -11.23 -18.07
N LEU A 38 -11.34 -10.32 -18.87
CA LEU A 38 -11.95 -9.10 -18.36
C LEU A 38 -13.06 -9.37 -17.32
N PRO A 39 -14.09 -10.20 -17.57
CA PRO A 39 -15.12 -10.48 -16.57
C PRO A 39 -14.55 -11.17 -15.32
N ILE A 40 -13.51 -12.00 -15.46
CA ILE A 40 -12.83 -12.64 -14.32
C ILE A 40 -12.13 -11.58 -13.45
N VAL A 41 -11.38 -10.66 -14.07
CA VAL A 41 -10.70 -9.57 -13.35
C VAL A 41 -11.73 -8.65 -12.68
N LEU A 42 -12.83 -8.32 -13.36
CA LEU A 42 -13.92 -7.52 -12.80
C LEU A 42 -14.59 -8.23 -11.61
N LEU A 43 -14.85 -9.54 -11.72
CA LEU A 43 -15.43 -10.33 -10.64
C LEU A 43 -14.49 -10.38 -9.43
N ILE A 44 -13.19 -10.63 -9.63
CA ILE A 44 -12.19 -10.60 -8.56
C ILE A 44 -12.16 -9.21 -7.91
N GLY A 45 -12.14 -8.14 -8.72
CA GLY A 45 -12.16 -6.76 -8.23
C GLY A 45 -13.40 -6.46 -7.39
N LEU A 46 -14.58 -6.89 -7.83
CA LEU A 46 -15.85 -6.75 -7.12
C LEU A 46 -15.84 -7.50 -5.78
N LEU A 47 -15.38 -8.75 -5.77
CA LEU A 47 -15.28 -9.56 -4.54
C LEU A 47 -14.30 -8.91 -3.54
N GLN A 48 -13.16 -8.40 -4.01
CA GLN A 48 -12.21 -7.67 -3.16
C GLN A 48 -12.83 -6.38 -2.62
N PHE A 49 -13.59 -5.65 -3.42
CA PHE A 49 -14.28 -4.43 -2.99
C PHE A 49 -15.33 -4.74 -1.91
N ILE A 50 -16.20 -5.73 -2.13
CA ILE A 50 -17.21 -6.18 -1.17
C ILE A 50 -16.54 -6.59 0.14
N TRP A 51 -15.50 -7.43 0.08
CA TRP A 51 -14.76 -7.85 1.27
C TRP A 51 -14.15 -6.66 2.02
N GLY A 52 -13.59 -5.68 1.32
CA GLY A 52 -13.06 -4.47 1.92
C GLY A 52 -14.14 -3.66 2.64
N VAL A 53 -15.32 -3.48 2.04
CA VAL A 53 -16.46 -2.78 2.65
C VAL A 53 -16.96 -3.52 3.89
N LEU A 54 -17.11 -4.84 3.81
CA LEU A 54 -17.51 -5.68 4.96
C LEU A 54 -16.50 -5.56 6.10
N LEU A 55 -15.20 -5.59 5.80
CA LEU A 55 -14.16 -5.49 6.82
C LEU A 55 -14.12 -4.11 7.50
N VAL A 56 -14.24 -3.02 6.74
CA VAL A 56 -14.36 -1.66 7.31
C VAL A 56 -15.58 -1.57 8.22
N THR A 57 -16.71 -2.13 7.78
CA THR A 57 -17.97 -2.11 8.54
C THR A 57 -17.84 -2.90 9.83
N ALA A 58 -17.30 -4.11 9.77
CA ALA A 58 -17.03 -4.95 10.93
C ALA A 58 -16.10 -4.25 11.93
N ILE A 59 -14.99 -3.65 11.45
CA ILE A 59 -14.06 -2.88 12.30
C ILE A 59 -14.80 -1.75 13.01
N ARG A 60 -15.59 -0.95 12.29
CA ARG A 60 -16.34 0.16 12.90
C ARG A 60 -17.33 -0.32 13.96
N ILE A 61 -18.11 -1.36 13.66
CA ILE A 61 -19.11 -1.89 14.60
C ILE A 61 -18.43 -2.46 15.85
N CYS A 62 -17.37 -3.25 15.68
CA CYS A 62 -16.69 -3.89 16.81
C CYS A 62 -15.84 -2.91 17.64
N TRP A 63 -15.29 -1.86 17.03
CA TRP A 63 -14.41 -0.91 17.72
C TRP A 63 -15.14 0.31 18.27
N ALA A 64 -16.32 0.67 17.73
CA ALA A 64 -17.12 1.78 18.22
C ALA A 64 -17.43 1.71 19.74
N PRO A 65 -17.82 0.55 20.32
CA PRO A 65 -18.03 0.43 21.77
C PRO A 65 -16.78 0.76 22.60
N HIS A 66 -15.60 0.52 22.03
CA HIS A 66 -14.31 0.77 22.69
C HIS A 66 -13.77 2.18 22.44
N ARG A 67 -14.49 3.03 21.69
CA ARG A 67 -14.04 4.36 21.24
C ARG A 67 -12.68 4.33 20.52
N LYS A 68 -12.36 3.20 19.88
CA LYS A 68 -11.13 3.00 19.14
C LYS A 68 -11.41 3.11 17.65
N ASP A 69 -10.59 3.88 16.96
CA ASP A 69 -10.69 4.09 15.52
C ASP A 69 -9.33 4.00 14.83
N THR A 70 -8.27 3.70 15.57
CA THR A 70 -6.90 3.71 15.06
C THR A 70 -6.23 2.37 15.35
N LEU A 71 -5.47 1.87 14.38
CA LEU A 71 -4.63 0.69 14.53
C LEU A 71 -3.17 1.09 14.30
N VAL A 72 -2.36 0.94 15.34
CA VAL A 72 -0.93 1.16 15.29
C VAL A 72 -0.24 -0.19 15.19
N VAL A 73 0.62 -0.33 14.18
CA VAL A 73 1.44 -1.54 13.98
C VAL A 73 2.89 -1.11 13.89
N TYR A 74 3.69 -1.60 14.83
CA TYR A 74 5.13 -1.35 14.87
C TYR A 74 5.89 -2.66 15.16
N SER A 75 7.22 -2.61 15.24
CA SER A 75 8.07 -3.73 15.69
C SER A 75 9.08 -3.27 16.71
N ASN A 76 9.67 -4.23 17.43
CA ASN A 76 10.80 -4.06 18.37
C ASN A 76 12.12 -3.70 17.64
N SER A 77 12.10 -2.68 16.79
CA SER A 77 13.31 -2.13 16.19
C SER A 77 13.77 -0.95 17.02
N PRO A 78 15.05 -0.90 17.42
CA PRO A 78 15.58 0.20 18.23
C PRO A 78 15.44 1.57 17.55
N HIS A 79 15.30 1.60 16.22
CA HIS A 79 15.22 2.85 15.45
C HIS A 79 13.89 3.60 15.60
N TRP A 80 12.79 2.92 15.88
CA TRP A 80 11.47 3.56 15.96
C TRP A 80 10.63 3.11 17.14
N GLN A 81 11.00 2.01 17.82
CA GLN A 81 10.29 1.51 18.99
C GLN A 81 10.13 2.61 20.04
N HIS A 82 11.23 3.27 20.41
CA HIS A 82 11.20 4.35 21.39
C HIS A 82 10.22 5.46 21.00
N TYR A 83 10.24 5.92 19.75
CA TYR A 83 9.31 6.93 19.27
C TYR A 83 7.85 6.47 19.36
N PHE A 84 7.55 5.24 18.94
CA PHE A 84 6.17 4.75 19.00
C PHE A 84 5.68 4.59 20.44
N GLU A 85 6.50 4.02 21.33
CA GLU A 85 6.12 3.76 22.72
C GLU A 85 6.06 5.03 23.57
N SER A 86 7.00 5.97 23.40
CA SER A 86 7.09 7.17 24.24
C SER A 86 6.36 8.39 23.67
N VAL A 87 6.14 8.45 22.35
CA VAL A 87 5.58 9.64 21.69
C VAL A 87 4.29 9.30 20.95
N ALA A 88 4.36 8.47 19.90
CA ALA A 88 3.24 8.33 18.97
C ALA A 88 2.02 7.66 19.61
N ILE A 89 2.19 6.52 20.30
CA ILE A 89 1.09 5.80 20.95
C ILE A 89 0.47 6.65 22.07
N PRO A 90 1.24 7.24 23.01
CA PRO A 90 0.69 8.14 24.01
C PRO A 90 -0.05 9.34 23.39
N SER A 91 0.48 9.91 22.31
CA SER A 91 -0.15 11.04 21.62
C SER A 91 -1.45 10.67 20.90
N ILE A 92 -1.63 9.41 20.46
CA ILE A 92 -2.91 8.93 19.93
C ILE A 92 -3.88 8.57 21.07
N GLY A 93 -3.33 8.13 22.21
CA GLY A 93 -4.07 7.82 23.43
C GLY A 93 -4.90 6.55 23.32
N GLU A 94 -6.00 6.49 24.07
CA GLU A 94 -6.85 5.30 24.19
C GLU A 94 -7.61 4.92 22.91
N ARG A 95 -7.60 5.81 21.90
CA ARG A 95 -8.27 5.62 20.59
C ARG A 95 -7.61 4.56 19.72
N CYS A 96 -6.44 4.04 20.11
CA CYS A 96 -5.73 3.05 19.33
C CYS A 96 -5.80 1.62 19.88
N PHE A 97 -5.82 0.68 18.96
CA PHE A 97 -5.27 -0.66 19.17
C PHE A 97 -3.82 -0.68 18.72
N VAL A 98 -3.00 -1.41 19.46
CA VAL A 98 -1.58 -1.59 19.16
C VAL A 98 -1.34 -3.07 18.92
N ILE A 99 -0.62 -3.38 17.84
CA ILE A 99 -0.12 -4.74 17.58
C ILE A 99 1.37 -4.70 17.22
N ASN A 100 2.12 -5.65 17.77
CA ASN A 100 3.56 -5.75 17.57
C ASN A 100 3.91 -6.78 16.49
N TRP A 101 4.46 -6.34 15.36
CA TRP A 101 4.85 -7.17 14.24
C TRP A 101 5.96 -8.17 14.58
N SER A 102 6.81 -7.86 15.57
CA SER A 102 7.81 -8.81 16.06
C SER A 102 7.17 -10.06 16.67
N GLU A 103 5.95 -9.92 17.21
CA GLU A 103 5.16 -10.99 17.83
C GLU A 103 4.22 -11.68 16.84
N ARG A 104 4.33 -11.42 15.52
CA ARG A 104 3.38 -11.93 14.51
C ARG A 104 3.18 -13.44 14.49
N LYS A 105 4.12 -14.22 15.03
CA LYS A 105 4.02 -15.68 15.12
C LYS A 105 2.97 -16.14 16.13
N SER A 106 2.67 -15.33 17.15
CA SER A 106 1.66 -15.63 18.17
C SER A 106 0.31 -14.97 17.89
N TRP A 107 0.18 -14.22 16.80
CA TRP A 107 -1.06 -13.52 16.47
C TRP A 107 -2.20 -14.50 16.20
N PRO A 108 -3.38 -14.31 16.83
CA PRO A 108 -4.56 -15.11 16.50
C PRO A 108 -4.94 -14.91 15.03
N THR A 109 -5.30 -16.00 14.36
CA THR A 109 -5.70 -15.97 12.94
C THR A 109 -7.02 -15.24 12.73
N VAL A 110 -7.90 -15.26 13.73
CA VAL A 110 -9.26 -14.67 13.70
C VAL A 110 -9.36 -13.43 14.60
N ASP A 111 -8.29 -12.62 14.65
CA ASP A 111 -8.33 -11.30 15.31
C ASP A 111 -8.61 -10.20 14.27
N LEU A 112 -9.66 -9.41 14.50
CA LEU A 112 -10.07 -8.33 13.61
C LEU A 112 -8.98 -7.28 13.40
N ARG A 113 -8.12 -7.03 14.40
CA ARG A 113 -6.96 -6.13 14.30
C ARG A 113 -5.95 -6.69 13.29
N VAL A 114 -5.69 -7.99 13.36
CA VAL A 114 -4.74 -8.69 12.49
C VAL A 114 -5.28 -8.81 11.07
N ILE A 115 -6.55 -9.18 10.90
CA ILE A 115 -7.23 -9.26 9.61
C ILE A 115 -7.26 -7.86 8.95
N GLY A 116 -7.66 -6.85 9.72
CA GLY A 116 -7.63 -5.44 9.32
C GLY A 116 -6.24 -5.02 8.85
N PHE A 117 -5.22 -5.22 9.69
CA PHE A 117 -3.85 -4.93 9.30
C PHE A 117 -3.47 -5.64 7.99
N ARG A 118 -3.62 -6.95 7.88
CA ARG A 118 -3.23 -7.73 6.68
C ARG A 118 -3.91 -7.21 5.41
N TRP A 119 -5.17 -6.82 5.51
CA TRP A 119 -5.93 -6.30 4.38
C TRP A 119 -5.47 -4.90 3.96
N PHE A 120 -5.31 -3.98 4.91
CA PHE A 120 -5.01 -2.58 4.62
C PHE A 120 -3.51 -2.29 4.44
N SER A 121 -2.62 -3.11 5.01
CA SER A 121 -1.18 -2.89 4.97
C SER A 121 -0.48 -3.42 3.71
N ARG A 122 -1.21 -4.09 2.81
CA ARG A 122 -0.73 -4.66 1.53
C ARG A 122 0.34 -3.79 0.85
N GLY A 123 1.39 -4.45 0.33
CA GLY A 123 2.56 -3.82 -0.30
C GLY A 123 3.83 -3.94 0.54
N TYR A 124 4.89 -3.26 0.09
CA TYR A 124 6.18 -3.18 0.80
C TYR A 124 6.15 -2.09 1.89
N GLU A 125 7.17 -2.07 2.75
CA GLU A 125 7.39 -0.97 3.71
C GLU A 125 6.20 -0.74 4.67
N PHE A 126 5.57 -1.82 5.12
CA PHE A 126 4.31 -1.78 5.88
C PHE A 126 4.47 -1.62 7.40
N ASN A 127 5.69 -1.56 7.93
CA ASN A 127 5.94 -1.46 9.36
C ASN A 127 7.11 -0.51 9.60
N PRO A 128 6.95 0.57 10.41
CA PRO A 128 5.73 0.92 11.14
C PRO A 128 4.62 1.56 10.28
N ILE A 129 3.36 1.30 10.65
CA ILE A 129 2.17 1.86 10.01
C ILE A 129 1.09 2.22 11.03
N VAL A 130 0.41 3.34 10.79
CA VAL A 130 -0.83 3.70 11.50
C VAL A 130 -1.98 3.69 10.50
N ILE A 131 -3.11 3.07 10.87
CA ILE A 131 -4.31 2.98 10.03
C ILE A 131 -5.47 3.62 10.80
N VAL A 132 -6.10 4.63 10.23
CA VAL A 132 -7.19 5.39 10.86
C VAL A 132 -8.51 5.08 10.15
N PHE A 133 -9.50 4.63 10.91
CA PHE A 133 -10.82 4.19 10.48
C PHE A 133 -11.89 5.24 10.82
N LYS A 134 -11.90 6.36 10.09
CA LYS A 134 -12.93 7.39 10.30
C LYS A 134 -14.32 6.90 9.92
N PRO A 135 -15.39 7.37 10.59
CA PRO A 135 -16.76 7.16 10.18
C PRO A 135 -16.97 7.63 8.72
N PHE A 136 -17.70 6.83 7.94
CA PHE A 136 -18.08 7.13 6.55
C PHE A 136 -16.93 7.44 5.57
N ARG A 137 -15.66 7.15 5.92
CA ARG A 137 -14.48 7.35 5.06
C ARG A 137 -13.64 6.08 4.93
N TRP A 138 -13.06 5.85 3.75
CA TRP A 138 -12.10 4.75 3.59
C TRP A 138 -10.91 4.90 4.54
N PRO A 139 -10.38 3.81 5.11
CA PRO A 139 -9.25 3.89 6.04
C PRO A 139 -8.03 4.57 5.44
N ARG A 140 -7.45 5.52 6.19
CA ARG A 140 -6.21 6.20 5.80
C ARG A 140 -5.02 5.49 6.41
N ARG A 141 -3.92 5.43 5.67
CA ARG A 141 -2.71 4.67 6.01
C ARG A 141 -1.54 5.63 6.08
N PHE A 142 -0.80 5.58 7.18
CA PHE A 142 0.37 6.42 7.44
C PHE A 142 1.56 5.49 7.61
N ARG A 143 2.39 5.35 6.57
CA ARG A 143 3.56 4.47 6.57
C ARG A 143 4.77 5.24 7.05
N PHE A 144 5.32 4.82 8.18
CA PHE A 144 6.47 5.47 8.79
C PHE A 144 7.80 4.84 8.37
N TYR A 145 7.82 3.64 7.80
CA TYR A 145 9.07 2.95 7.44
C TYR A 145 10.03 3.81 6.60
N LYS A 146 9.58 4.25 5.41
CA LYS A 146 10.41 5.08 4.52
C LYS A 146 10.80 6.39 5.20
N ALA A 147 9.85 7.00 5.90
CA ALA A 147 10.07 8.26 6.59
C ALA A 147 11.13 8.15 7.70
N MET A 148 11.12 7.06 8.46
CA MET A 148 12.10 6.74 9.50
C MET A 148 13.46 6.37 8.90
N ARG A 149 13.48 5.65 7.77
CA ARG A 149 14.71 5.37 7.02
C ARG A 149 15.37 6.66 6.53
N ASP A 150 14.60 7.58 5.96
CA ASP A 150 15.10 8.88 5.51
C ASP A 150 15.63 9.73 6.69
N ALA A 151 14.95 9.66 7.84
CA ALA A 151 15.37 10.34 9.06
C ALA A 151 16.73 9.83 9.60
N LYS A 152 17.07 8.56 9.36
CA LYS A 152 18.41 8.01 9.67
C LYS A 152 19.53 8.69 8.86
N HIS A 153 19.18 9.27 7.72
CA HIS A 153 20.10 10.02 6.85
C HIS A 153 19.94 11.54 7.00
N ASN A 154 19.49 12.01 8.18
CA ASN A 154 19.25 13.42 8.50
C ASN A 154 18.16 14.10 7.64
N ASN A 155 17.32 13.32 6.92
CA ASN A 155 16.20 13.86 6.17
C ASN A 155 14.88 13.68 6.93
N TYR A 156 14.55 14.68 7.74
CA TYR A 156 13.35 14.66 8.59
C TYR A 156 12.08 15.18 7.89
N THR A 157 12.18 15.62 6.63
CA THR A 157 11.03 16.21 5.93
C THR A 157 9.91 15.19 5.72
N THR A 158 10.26 13.97 5.28
CA THR A 158 9.30 12.88 5.09
C THR A 158 8.59 12.52 6.39
N VAL A 159 9.32 12.42 7.51
CA VAL A 159 8.73 11.97 8.78
C VAL A 159 7.87 13.03 9.44
N ARG A 160 8.27 14.30 9.35
CA ARG A 160 7.44 15.43 9.77
C ARG A 160 6.16 15.51 8.96
N LYS A 161 6.24 15.30 7.64
CA LYS A 161 5.06 15.28 6.77
C LYS A 161 4.10 14.15 7.15
N VAL A 162 4.60 12.92 7.34
CA VAL A 162 3.74 11.78 7.71
C VAL A 162 3.11 11.98 9.10
N ALA A 163 3.84 12.52 10.07
CA ALA A 163 3.31 12.86 11.39
C ALA A 163 2.25 13.98 11.32
N ALA A 164 2.49 15.02 10.51
CA ALA A 164 1.52 16.10 10.29
C ALA A 164 0.25 15.59 9.59
N ASP A 165 0.40 14.75 8.57
CA ASP A 165 -0.73 14.13 7.87
C ASP A 165 -1.56 13.24 8.81
N LEU A 166 -0.90 12.50 9.70
CA LEU A 166 -1.54 11.71 10.75
C LEU A 166 -2.26 12.62 11.75
N SER A 167 -1.62 13.69 12.20
CA SER A 167 -2.20 14.64 13.16
C SER A 167 -3.46 15.30 12.60
N ALA A 168 -3.38 15.81 11.36
CA ALA A 168 -4.52 16.37 10.65
C ALA A 168 -5.63 15.33 10.43
N CYS A 169 -5.27 14.05 10.26
CA CYS A 169 -6.25 12.99 10.19
C CYS A 169 -6.88 12.69 11.55
N LEU A 170 -6.15 12.73 12.66
CA LEU A 170 -6.71 12.44 13.98
C LEU A 170 -7.46 13.62 14.60
N GLU A 171 -7.24 14.82 14.04
CA GLU A 171 -7.64 16.10 14.64
C GLU A 171 -7.01 16.26 16.04
N GLN A 172 -5.75 15.78 16.15
CA GLN A 172 -4.99 15.65 17.38
C GLN A 172 -3.51 15.76 17.06
N GLU A 173 -2.72 16.43 17.91
CA GLU A 173 -1.29 16.59 17.67
C GLU A 173 -0.55 15.28 17.91
N VAL A 174 0.18 14.82 16.89
CA VAL A 174 1.14 13.73 16.99
C VAL A 174 2.52 14.32 16.69
N PRO A 175 3.38 14.47 17.71
CA PRO A 175 4.69 15.08 17.51
C PRO A 175 5.49 14.26 16.51
N PRO A 176 6.28 14.90 15.62
CA PRO A 176 7.23 14.16 14.81
C PRO A 176 8.27 13.48 15.73
N PRO A 177 8.97 12.43 15.25
CA PRO A 177 10.03 11.82 16.02
C PRO A 177 11.04 12.85 16.48
N LEU A 178 11.26 12.88 17.79
CA LEU A 178 12.31 13.70 18.37
C LEU A 178 13.62 13.19 17.78
N VAL A 179 14.33 14.12 17.14
CA VAL A 179 15.72 13.93 16.81
C VAL A 179 16.42 13.84 18.16
N HIS A 180 16.79 12.64 18.60
CA HIS A 180 17.93 12.60 19.50
C HIS A 180 19.11 13.09 18.65
N PRO A 181 19.71 14.24 18.97
CA PRO A 181 21.03 14.55 18.48
C PRO A 181 21.91 13.51 19.18
N GLN A 182 22.03 12.33 18.59
CA GLN A 182 23.13 11.45 18.93
C GLN A 182 24.36 12.18 18.39
N GLU A 183 24.97 12.97 19.28
CA GLU A 183 26.41 13.09 19.44
C GLU A 183 27.15 13.10 18.10
N SER A 184 27.39 14.26 17.47
CA SER A 184 28.62 15.03 17.71
C SER A 184 29.66 14.30 18.58
N ALA A 185 30.08 13.12 18.14
CA ALA A 185 31.36 12.50 18.49
C ALA A 185 32.23 12.48 17.24
#